data_AF-A0A969ZE82-F1
#
_entry.id   AF-A0A969ZE82-F1
#
_cell.length_a   1.000
_cell.length_b   1.000
_cell.length_c   1.000
_cell.angle_alpha   90.00
_cell.angle_beta   90.00
_cell.angle_gamma   90.00
#
_symmetry.space_group_name_H-M   'P 1'
#
loop_
_entity.id
_entity.type
_entity.pdbx_description
1 polymer ?
#
loop_
_entity_poly.entity_id
_entity_poly.type
_entity_poly.pdbx_seq_one_letter_code
_entity_poly.pdbx_strand_id
1 'polypeptide(L)'
;MKEKKVLVVLICIIMCGLSFVEIFGRKVDYSENENRHLASWPELSIDTFFDGTYVEGMESYLCDHFPMRDKLMGMYALSLRAQGATEVNNVYICDEGYLIEKNESYENLDKIVRKINGFNNKINANGQEVNISVMLVPTSITINSEILPSYADKGNELEAINYIYEGLRENISKIRVDETLKKENSNFQTFYKTDHHWTTYGAYFAYKEYAKSMNFSYHMITDYDIFEVSSNFKGTVYSKVNDLTTESESITAFYQKQNLTIQYQNSTSDSLYNKSYLEQKDKYSFF
;
A
#
# COMPACT_ATOMS: atom_id res chain seq x y z
N MET A 1 4.38 -37.22 33.87
CA MET A 1 5.79 -37.27 33.40
C MET A 1 5.95 -37.88 32.00
N LYS A 2 5.28 -39.01 31.66
CA LYS A 2 5.34 -39.59 30.30
C LYS A 2 4.74 -38.68 29.22
N GLU A 3 3.58 -38.06 29.47
CA GLU A 3 2.92 -37.16 28.51
C GLU A 3 3.77 -35.94 28.15
N LYS A 4 4.43 -35.31 29.13
CA LYS A 4 5.38 -34.21 28.88
C LYS A 4 6.56 -34.65 28.00
N LYS A 5 7.06 -35.88 28.14
CA LYS A 5 8.14 -36.42 27.30
C LYS A 5 7.67 -36.66 25.86
N VAL A 6 6.46 -37.18 25.67
CA VAL A 6 5.88 -37.39 24.34
C VAL A 6 5.69 -36.06 23.60
N LEU A 7 5.19 -35.04 24.30
CA LEU A 7 5.03 -33.70 23.73
C LEU A 7 6.38 -33.11 23.29
N VAL A 8 7.42 -33.21 24.13
CA VAL A 8 8.77 -32.71 23.79
C VAL A 8 9.32 -33.42 22.56
N VAL A 9 9.21 -34.76 22.49
CA VAL A 9 9.68 -35.53 21.32
C VAL A 9 8.93 -35.11 20.05
N LEU A 10 7.61 -34.91 20.14
CA LEU A 10 6.80 -34.45 19.01
C LEU A 10 7.24 -33.06 18.51
N ILE A 11 7.45 -32.11 19.42
CA ILE A 11 7.93 -30.77 19.07
C ILE A 11 9.30 -30.84 18.41
N CYS A 12 10.24 -31.64 18.94
CA CYS A 12 11.55 -31.82 18.33
C CYS A 12 11.46 -32.41 16.92
N ILE A 13 10.60 -33.41 16.69
CA ILE A 13 10.39 -33.98 15.36
C ILE A 13 9.86 -32.92 14.38
N ILE A 14 8.90 -32.11 14.80
CA ILE A 14 8.35 -31.02 13.99
C ILE A 14 9.44 -30.00 13.66
N MET A 15 10.21 -29.54 14.65
CA MET A 15 11.29 -28.58 14.45
C MET A 15 12.35 -29.12 13.50
N CYS A 16 12.83 -30.35 13.71
CA CYS A 16 13.81 -30.99 12.82
C CYS A 16 13.25 -31.15 11.39
N GLY A 17 11.96 -31.49 11.25
CA GLY A 17 11.30 -31.58 9.96
C GLY A 17 11.22 -30.24 9.24
N LEU A 18 10.83 -29.17 9.96
CA LEU A 18 10.79 -27.81 9.41
C LEU A 18 12.18 -27.34 8.98
N SER A 19 13.20 -27.50 9.83
CA SER A 19 14.58 -27.16 9.47
C SER A 19 15.09 -27.96 8.26
N PHE A 20 14.72 -29.23 8.13
CA PHE A 20 15.06 -30.03 6.96
C PHE A 20 14.40 -29.48 5.69
N VAL A 21 13.10 -29.16 5.73
CA VAL A 21 12.40 -28.56 4.59
C VAL A 21 12.94 -27.18 4.27
N GLU A 22 13.34 -26.40 5.26
CA GLU A 22 13.93 -25.09 5.05
C GLU A 22 15.30 -25.22 4.35
N ILE A 23 16.16 -26.16 4.76
CA ILE A 23 17.49 -26.30 4.15
C ILE A 23 17.39 -26.87 2.72
N PHE A 24 16.56 -27.88 2.51
CA PHE A 24 16.52 -28.65 1.26
C PHE A 24 15.34 -28.34 0.34
N GLY A 25 14.39 -27.54 0.81
CA GLY A 25 13.21 -27.14 0.04
C GLY A 25 13.56 -26.16 -1.08
N ARG A 26 12.64 -26.05 -2.05
CA ARG A 26 12.75 -25.07 -3.14
C ARG A 26 12.74 -23.65 -2.57
N LYS A 27 13.80 -22.90 -2.88
CA LYS A 27 13.87 -21.46 -2.62
C LYS A 27 13.25 -20.70 -3.78
N VAL A 28 12.50 -19.66 -3.45
CA VAL A 28 11.85 -18.78 -4.43
C VAL A 28 12.40 -17.40 -4.20
N ASP A 29 12.79 -16.70 -5.26
CA ASP A 29 13.44 -15.38 -5.10
C ASP A 29 12.44 -14.23 -4.97
N TYR A 30 11.15 -14.51 -5.19
CA TYR A 30 10.08 -13.53 -5.24
C TYR A 30 8.83 -14.05 -4.54
N SER A 31 8.24 -13.23 -3.69
CA SER A 31 6.94 -13.49 -3.06
C SER A 31 5.86 -12.76 -3.84
N GLU A 32 5.04 -13.52 -4.56
CA GLU A 32 3.85 -12.98 -5.23
C GLU A 32 2.87 -12.38 -4.21
N ASN A 33 2.72 -13.01 -3.05
CA ASN A 33 1.82 -12.53 -2.02
C ASN A 33 2.22 -11.14 -1.52
N GLU A 34 3.50 -10.94 -1.20
CA GLU A 34 4.02 -9.67 -0.66
C GLU A 34 4.47 -8.68 -1.74
N ASN A 35 4.43 -9.06 -3.02
CA ASN A 35 4.89 -8.26 -4.16
C ASN A 35 6.35 -7.75 -4.00
N ARG A 36 7.25 -8.59 -3.46
CA ARG A 36 8.66 -8.23 -3.22
C ARG A 36 9.63 -9.39 -3.44
N HIS A 37 10.90 -9.04 -3.64
CA HIS A 37 12.00 -10.00 -3.58
C HIS A 37 12.23 -10.48 -2.14
N LEU A 38 12.49 -11.79 -2.03
CA LEU A 38 12.85 -12.42 -0.77
C LEU A 38 14.35 -12.27 -0.52
N ALA A 39 14.72 -12.22 0.76
CA ALA A 39 16.10 -12.10 1.17
C ALA A 39 16.96 -13.21 0.53
N SER A 40 18.13 -12.82 0.05
CA SER A 40 19.16 -13.74 -0.41
C SER A 40 20.09 -14.12 0.73
N TRP A 41 20.83 -15.21 0.58
CA TRP A 41 21.82 -15.59 1.59
C TRP A 41 22.88 -14.47 1.74
N PRO A 42 23.17 -14.00 2.97
CA PRO A 42 24.09 -12.88 3.16
C PRO A 42 25.55 -13.27 2.88
N GLU A 43 26.34 -12.30 2.41
CA GLU A 43 27.78 -12.49 2.24
C GLU A 43 28.49 -12.44 3.59
N LEU A 44 29.29 -13.47 3.87
CA LEU A 44 30.08 -13.55 5.10
C LEU A 44 31.43 -12.85 4.92
N SER A 45 31.66 -11.78 5.68
CA SER A 45 32.95 -11.13 5.86
C SER A 45 33.21 -10.85 7.35
N ILE A 46 34.47 -10.50 7.68
CA ILE A 46 34.83 -10.11 9.06
C ILE A 46 34.05 -8.87 9.47
N ASP A 47 33.96 -7.86 8.60
CA ASP A 47 33.29 -6.60 8.88
C ASP A 47 31.79 -6.82 9.12
N THR A 48 31.12 -7.52 8.19
CA THR A 48 29.67 -7.82 8.28
C THR A 48 29.30 -8.73 9.46
N PHE A 49 30.25 -9.51 9.98
CA PHE A 49 30.02 -10.36 11.15
C PHE A 49 30.05 -9.54 12.45
N PHE A 50 31.01 -8.62 12.59
CA PHE A 50 31.15 -7.81 13.80
C PHE A 50 30.19 -6.63 13.86
N ASP A 51 29.73 -6.12 12.71
CA ASP A 51 28.73 -5.03 12.67
C ASP A 51 27.27 -5.52 12.78
N GLY A 52 27.04 -6.84 12.75
CA GLY A 52 25.72 -7.47 12.89
C GLY A 52 24.96 -7.71 11.58
N THR A 53 25.41 -7.11 10.47
CA THR A 53 24.72 -7.17 9.16
C THR A 53 24.56 -8.61 8.65
N TYR A 54 25.56 -9.46 8.86
CA TYR A 54 25.50 -10.86 8.46
C TYR A 54 24.39 -11.61 9.20
N VAL A 55 24.24 -11.36 10.51
CA VAL A 55 23.23 -12.03 11.34
C VAL A 55 21.83 -11.55 10.95
N GLU A 56 21.64 -10.23 10.79
CA GLU A 56 20.36 -9.66 10.33
C GLU A 56 19.94 -10.19 8.95
N GLY A 57 20.91 -10.30 8.02
CA GLY A 57 20.66 -10.89 6.70
C GLY A 57 20.30 -12.38 6.77
N MET A 58 20.93 -13.13 7.68
CA MET A 58 20.65 -14.54 7.88
C MET A 58 19.26 -14.74 8.50
N GLU A 59 18.88 -13.93 9.49
CA GLU A 59 17.54 -13.93 10.08
C GLU A 59 16.47 -13.57 9.03
N SER A 60 16.73 -12.54 8.21
CA SER A 60 15.84 -12.15 7.12
C SER A 60 15.64 -13.28 6.11
N TYR A 61 16.73 -13.96 5.71
CA TYR A 61 16.68 -15.12 4.82
C TYR A 61 15.88 -16.28 5.42
N LEU A 62 16.16 -16.66 6.67
CA LEU A 62 15.44 -17.77 7.31
C LEU A 62 13.94 -17.44 7.47
N CYS A 63 13.60 -16.22 7.88
CA CYS A 63 12.22 -15.76 7.99
C CYS A 63 11.49 -15.79 6.65
N ASP A 64 12.13 -15.36 5.56
CA ASP A 64 11.52 -15.30 4.23
C ASP A 64 11.31 -16.68 3.61
N HIS A 65 12.24 -17.60 3.85
CA HIS A 65 12.20 -18.94 3.27
C HIS A 65 11.68 -20.01 4.24
N PHE A 66 11.04 -19.59 5.33
CA PHE A 66 10.47 -20.50 6.32
C PHE A 66 9.36 -21.38 5.70
N PRO A 67 9.33 -22.69 5.97
CA PRO A 67 8.35 -23.59 5.35
C PRO A 67 6.91 -23.17 5.65
N MET A 68 6.10 -23.05 4.59
CA MET A 68 4.67 -22.70 4.68
C MET A 68 4.40 -21.36 5.40
N ARG A 69 5.35 -20.42 5.36
CA ARG A 69 5.28 -19.10 5.99
C ARG A 69 3.91 -18.44 5.86
N ASP A 70 3.40 -18.28 4.64
CA ASP A 70 2.12 -17.57 4.43
C ASP A 70 0.97 -18.26 5.15
N LYS A 71 0.90 -19.60 5.11
CA LYS A 71 -0.14 -20.36 5.84
C LYS A 71 -0.01 -20.19 7.35
N LEU A 72 1.22 -20.17 7.88
CA LEU A 72 1.47 -19.93 9.30
C LEU A 72 1.06 -18.50 9.71
N MET A 73 1.41 -17.50 8.89
CA MET A 73 0.99 -16.11 9.12
C MET A 73 -0.54 -15.98 9.09
N GLY A 74 -1.22 -16.65 8.16
CA GLY A 74 -2.68 -16.64 8.11
C GLY A 74 -3.33 -17.34 9.31
N MET A 75 -2.76 -18.46 9.78
CA MET A 75 -3.22 -19.12 11.01
C MET A 75 -2.95 -18.26 12.25
N TYR A 76 -1.81 -17.58 12.31
CA TYR A 76 -1.47 -16.63 13.36
C TYR A 76 -2.49 -15.49 13.39
N ALA A 77 -2.74 -14.84 12.25
CA ALA A 77 -3.75 -13.79 12.14
C ALA A 77 -5.14 -14.30 12.55
N LEU A 78 -5.57 -15.46 12.06
CA LEU A 78 -6.84 -16.08 12.46
C LEU A 78 -6.92 -16.32 13.98
N SER A 79 -5.83 -16.77 14.60
CA SER A 79 -5.78 -17.01 16.04
C SER A 79 -5.90 -15.71 16.85
N LEU A 80 -5.30 -14.62 16.37
CA LEU A 80 -5.43 -13.29 16.97
C LEU A 80 -6.86 -12.76 16.81
N ARG A 81 -7.44 -12.89 15.61
CA ARG A 81 -8.83 -12.52 15.32
C ARG A 81 -9.82 -13.26 16.22
N ALA A 82 -9.62 -14.56 16.40
CA ALA A 82 -10.45 -15.39 17.28
C ALA A 82 -10.37 -14.97 18.76
N GLN A 83 -9.27 -14.35 19.17
CA GLN A 83 -9.10 -13.76 20.50
C GLN A 83 -9.64 -12.31 20.60
N GLY A 84 -10.21 -11.77 19.52
CA GLY A 84 -10.75 -10.42 19.46
C GLY A 84 -9.72 -9.32 19.14
N ALA A 85 -8.53 -9.69 18.66
CA ALA A 85 -7.56 -8.69 18.23
C ALA A 85 -8.07 -7.95 16.99
N THR A 86 -8.04 -6.62 17.06
CA THR A 86 -8.40 -5.71 15.96
C THR A 86 -7.17 -5.01 15.37
N GLU A 87 -5.99 -5.57 15.64
CA GLU A 87 -4.72 -5.14 15.09
C GLU A 87 -3.81 -6.35 14.84
N VAL A 88 -3.18 -6.40 13.66
CA VAL A 88 -2.18 -7.41 13.29
C VAL A 88 -1.11 -6.72 12.44
N ASN A 89 0.17 -6.88 12.77
CA ASN A 89 1.30 -6.34 11.99
C ASN A 89 1.17 -4.86 11.61
N ASN A 90 0.82 -4.00 12.58
CA ASN A 90 0.57 -2.56 12.39
C ASN A 90 -0.59 -2.22 11.44
N VAL A 91 -1.48 -3.16 11.17
CA VAL A 91 -2.70 -2.96 10.40
C VAL A 91 -3.90 -3.06 11.34
N TYR A 92 -4.72 -2.02 11.37
CA TYR A 92 -6.01 -2.04 12.02
C TYR A 92 -7.00 -2.84 11.17
N ILE A 93 -7.69 -3.75 11.85
CA ILE A 93 -8.88 -4.40 11.34
C ILE A 93 -10.07 -3.53 11.74
N CYS A 94 -10.67 -2.92 10.74
CA CYS A 94 -11.69 -1.90 10.89
C CYS A 94 -13.08 -2.48 10.59
N ASP A 95 -14.11 -1.68 10.87
CA ASP A 95 -15.46 -2.00 10.45
C ASP A 95 -15.56 -2.06 8.91
N GLU A 96 -16.65 -2.65 8.41
CA GLU A 96 -16.93 -2.79 6.97
C GLU A 96 -15.88 -3.58 6.16
N GLY A 97 -14.98 -4.29 6.85
CA GLY A 97 -13.96 -5.14 6.23
C GLY A 97 -12.68 -4.41 5.81
N TYR A 98 -12.48 -3.18 6.26
CA TYR A 98 -11.27 -2.42 5.96
C TYR A 98 -10.07 -2.91 6.76
N LEU A 99 -8.92 -2.99 6.08
CA LEU A 99 -7.59 -3.16 6.64
C LEU A 99 -6.85 -1.84 6.41
N ILE A 100 -6.51 -1.14 7.50
CA ILE A 100 -5.90 0.19 7.43
C ILE A 100 -4.56 0.16 8.15
N GLU A 101 -3.49 0.46 7.43
CA GLU A 101 -2.16 0.57 8.02
C GLU A 101 -2.07 1.76 8.97
N LYS A 102 -1.36 1.57 10.08
CA LYS A 102 -0.98 2.67 10.96
C LYS A 102 -0.07 3.65 10.21
N ASN A 103 -0.29 4.93 10.46
CA ASN A 103 0.65 5.95 10.01
C ASN A 103 1.97 5.84 10.76
N GLU A 104 3.06 6.02 10.03
CA GLU A 104 4.35 6.38 10.63
C GLU A 104 4.31 7.83 11.13
N SER A 105 5.27 8.20 11.98
CA SER A 105 5.46 9.59 12.37
C SER A 105 5.75 10.46 11.14
N TYR A 106 5.05 11.60 11.01
CA TYR A 106 5.31 12.57 9.96
C TYR A 106 6.57 13.39 10.28
N GLU A 107 7.72 12.81 9.98
CA GLU A 107 9.02 13.43 10.19
C GLU A 107 9.48 14.25 8.98
N ASN A 108 10.48 15.11 9.18
CA ASN A 108 11.15 15.83 8.09
C ASN A 108 10.25 16.77 7.26
N LEU A 109 9.14 17.27 7.81
CA LEU A 109 8.23 18.19 7.10
C LEU A 109 8.94 19.44 6.55
N ASP A 110 9.84 20.05 7.33
CA ASP A 110 10.71 21.15 6.88
C ASP A 110 11.56 20.80 5.65
N LYS A 111 12.01 19.55 5.56
CA LYS A 111 12.79 19.07 4.42
C LYS A 111 11.92 18.97 3.17
N ILE A 112 10.66 18.52 3.32
CA ILE A 112 9.68 18.46 2.23
C ILE A 112 9.38 19.87 1.73
N VAL A 113 9.04 20.79 2.63
CA VAL A 113 8.78 22.20 2.30
C VAL A 113 9.97 22.84 1.58
N ARG A 114 11.18 22.69 2.12
CA ARG A 114 12.40 23.23 1.49
C ARG A 114 12.64 22.66 0.09
N LYS A 115 12.39 21.36 -0.11
CA LYS A 115 12.54 20.72 -1.43
C LYS A 115 11.54 21.26 -2.45
N ILE A 116 10.25 21.36 -2.08
CA ILE A 116 9.21 21.87 -2.98
C ILE A 116 9.48 23.34 -3.33
N ASN A 117 9.78 24.19 -2.33
CA ASN A 117 10.12 25.58 -2.56
C ASN A 117 11.41 25.75 -3.37
N GLY A 118 12.42 24.92 -3.12
CA GLY A 118 13.67 24.90 -3.89
C GLY A 118 13.46 24.50 -5.34
N PHE A 119 12.58 23.52 -5.60
CA PHE A 119 12.16 23.14 -6.94
C PHE A 119 11.44 24.31 -7.65
N ASN A 120 10.50 24.96 -6.97
CA ASN A 120 9.80 26.13 -7.50
C ASN A 120 10.73 27.27 -7.88
N ASN A 121 11.74 27.55 -7.05
CA ASN A 121 12.73 28.58 -7.35
C ASN A 121 13.59 28.21 -8.57
N LYS A 122 14.01 26.95 -8.70
CA LYS A 122 14.85 26.50 -9.81
C LYS A 122 14.12 26.56 -11.15
N ILE A 123 12.85 26.15 -11.17
CA ILE A 123 12.03 26.19 -12.39
C ILE A 123 11.79 27.62 -12.85
N ASN A 124 11.47 28.53 -11.92
CA ASN A 124 11.17 29.92 -12.24
C ASN A 124 12.41 30.83 -12.36
N ALA A 125 13.63 30.31 -12.14
CA ALA A 125 14.86 31.10 -12.17
C ALA A 125 15.22 31.66 -13.56
N ASN A 126 14.80 30.99 -14.64
CA ASN A 126 15.19 31.33 -16.01
C ASN A 126 14.20 32.27 -16.72
N GLY A 127 13.28 32.91 -15.98
CA GLY A 127 12.29 33.83 -16.55
C GLY A 127 11.13 33.17 -17.30
N GLN A 128 11.07 31.83 -17.33
CA GLN A 128 9.87 31.09 -17.70
C GLN A 128 9.00 30.94 -16.44
N GLU A 129 7.87 31.64 -16.41
CA GLU A 129 6.91 31.53 -15.32
C GLU A 129 6.11 30.24 -15.50
N VAL A 130 6.45 29.23 -14.69
CA VAL A 130 5.74 27.95 -14.65
C VAL A 130 4.95 27.90 -13.35
N ASN A 131 3.63 27.75 -13.49
CA ASN A 131 2.74 27.55 -12.37
C ASN A 131 2.96 26.15 -11.79
N ILE A 132 3.29 26.10 -10.50
CA ILE A 132 3.46 24.85 -9.77
C ILE A 132 2.26 24.67 -8.86
N SER A 133 1.68 23.49 -8.88
CA SER A 133 0.62 23.11 -7.95
C SER A 133 0.99 21.83 -7.21
N VAL A 134 0.59 21.76 -5.95
CA VAL A 134 0.80 20.60 -5.10
C VAL A 134 -0.55 20.07 -4.64
N MET A 135 -0.75 18.76 -4.81
CA MET A 135 -1.92 18.03 -4.34
C MET A 135 -1.41 16.87 -3.45
N LEU A 136 -1.49 17.05 -2.15
CA LEU A 136 -1.25 15.99 -1.18
C LEU A 136 -2.59 15.28 -0.91
N VAL A 137 -2.60 13.98 -1.19
CA VAL A 137 -3.77 13.11 -1.00
C VAL A 137 -3.63 12.44 0.36
N PRO A 138 -4.59 12.62 1.29
CA PRO A 138 -4.57 11.87 2.54
C PRO A 138 -4.74 10.37 2.30
N THR A 139 -4.20 9.57 3.20
CA THR A 139 -4.30 8.11 3.17
C THR A 139 -5.65 7.62 3.73
N SER A 140 -5.92 6.32 3.54
CA SER A 140 -7.16 5.69 3.96
C SER A 140 -7.47 5.88 5.45
N ILE A 141 -6.47 5.90 6.33
CA ILE A 141 -6.66 6.13 7.77
C ILE A 141 -7.31 7.47 8.10
N THR A 142 -6.97 8.52 7.33
CA THR A 142 -7.56 9.86 7.50
C THR A 142 -8.97 9.92 6.93
N ILE A 143 -9.18 9.32 5.75
CA ILE A 143 -10.47 9.37 5.04
C ILE A 143 -11.51 8.48 5.74
N ASN A 144 -11.10 7.29 6.17
CA ASN A 144 -11.92 6.28 6.84
C ASN A 144 -11.75 6.31 8.37
N SER A 145 -11.43 7.47 8.95
CA SER A 145 -11.13 7.58 10.39
C SER A 145 -12.30 7.26 11.33
N GLU A 146 -13.51 7.13 10.80
CA GLU A 146 -14.74 6.82 11.53
C GLU A 146 -14.96 5.32 11.74
N ILE A 147 -14.37 4.47 10.89
CA ILE A 147 -14.50 3.00 10.97
C ILE A 147 -13.32 2.33 11.66
N LEU A 148 -12.33 3.12 12.11
CA LEU A 148 -11.21 2.64 12.89
C LEU A 148 -11.67 2.09 14.25
N PRO A 149 -10.96 1.10 14.83
CA PRO A 149 -11.17 0.70 16.22
C PRO A 149 -11.15 1.90 17.17
N SER A 150 -11.98 1.90 18.22
CA SER A 150 -12.15 3.07 19.09
C SER A 150 -10.87 3.54 19.80
N TYR A 151 -9.88 2.67 19.93
CA TYR A 151 -8.57 2.95 20.53
C TYR A 151 -7.50 3.34 19.50
N ALA A 152 -7.81 3.25 18.20
CA ALA A 152 -6.85 3.49 17.14
C ALA A 152 -6.37 4.95 17.17
N ASP A 153 -5.06 5.12 17.03
CA ASP A 153 -4.48 6.42 16.73
C ASP A 153 -4.87 6.81 15.31
N LYS A 154 -5.63 7.90 15.18
CA LYS A 154 -6.05 8.47 13.89
C LYS A 154 -4.89 9.18 13.18
N GLY A 155 -3.79 9.41 13.88
CA GLY A 155 -2.66 10.18 13.40
C GLY A 155 -2.99 11.66 13.19
N ASN A 156 -2.00 12.39 12.68
CA ASN A 156 -2.07 13.82 12.44
C ASN A 156 -1.73 14.19 10.99
N GLU A 157 -2.11 13.33 10.04
CA GLU A 157 -1.80 13.51 8.61
C GLU A 157 -2.29 14.85 8.08
N LEU A 158 -3.51 15.27 8.44
CA LEU A 158 -4.05 16.55 7.99
C LEU A 158 -3.27 17.73 8.57
N GLU A 159 -2.76 17.60 9.80
CA GLU A 159 -1.87 18.62 10.38
C GLU A 159 -0.54 18.69 9.63
N ALA A 160 0.04 17.54 9.28
CA ALA A 160 1.24 17.47 8.46
C ALA A 160 1.04 18.06 7.06
N ILE A 161 -0.08 17.75 6.40
CA ILE A 161 -0.46 18.33 5.09
C ILE A 161 -0.61 19.85 5.21
N ASN A 162 -1.33 20.33 6.24
CA ASN A 162 -1.53 21.75 6.48
C ASN A 162 -0.19 22.46 6.73
N TYR A 163 0.69 21.88 7.55
CA TYR A 163 2.02 22.41 7.80
C TYR A 163 2.83 22.53 6.52
N ILE A 164 2.82 21.51 5.65
CA ILE A 164 3.50 21.58 4.36
C ILE A 164 2.91 22.74 3.55
N TYR A 165 1.59 22.81 3.42
CA TYR A 165 0.88 23.83 2.64
C TYR A 165 1.16 25.25 3.15
N GLU A 166 1.20 25.47 4.45
CA GLU A 166 1.55 26.77 5.06
C GLU A 166 3.00 27.17 4.76
N GLY A 167 3.91 26.19 4.72
CA GLY A 167 5.31 26.41 4.37
C GLY A 167 5.59 26.65 2.87
N LEU A 168 4.65 26.33 1.97
CA LEU A 168 4.81 26.54 0.53
C LEU A 168 4.70 28.04 0.17
N ARG A 169 5.52 28.47 -0.81
CA ARG A 169 5.47 29.82 -1.36
C ARG A 169 4.08 30.18 -1.91
N GLU A 170 3.74 31.46 -1.85
CA GLU A 170 2.42 31.98 -2.28
C GLU A 170 2.10 31.68 -3.75
N ASN A 171 3.12 31.64 -4.60
CA ASN A 171 2.95 31.34 -6.03
C ASN A 171 2.74 29.84 -6.33
N ILE A 172 2.79 28.97 -5.31
CA ILE A 172 2.51 27.54 -5.46
C ILE A 172 1.05 27.30 -5.10
N SER A 173 0.27 26.82 -6.07
CA SER A 173 -1.14 26.48 -5.84
C SER A 173 -1.27 25.23 -4.97
N LYS A 174 -2.20 25.26 -4.03
CA LYS A 174 -2.43 24.18 -3.05
C LYS A 174 -3.78 23.56 -3.38
N ILE A 175 -3.80 22.30 -3.78
CA ILE A 175 -5.01 21.59 -4.18
C ILE A 175 -5.44 20.69 -3.02
N ARG A 176 -6.67 20.88 -2.53
CA ARG A 176 -7.24 20.12 -1.42
C ARG A 176 -8.23 19.09 -1.95
N VAL A 177 -8.11 17.86 -1.49
CA VAL A 177 -8.97 16.74 -1.90
C VAL A 177 -9.56 15.99 -0.70
N ASP A 178 -9.10 16.28 0.51
CA ASP A 178 -9.47 15.61 1.75
C ASP A 178 -10.98 15.68 2.05
N GLU A 179 -11.57 16.87 1.97
CA GLU A 179 -13.01 17.04 2.20
C GLU A 179 -13.85 16.36 1.13
N THR A 180 -13.47 16.49 -0.14
CA THR A 180 -14.17 15.82 -1.26
C THR A 180 -14.09 14.31 -1.11
N LEU A 181 -12.91 13.75 -0.84
CA LEU A 181 -12.74 12.31 -0.66
C LEU A 181 -13.57 11.80 0.51
N LYS A 182 -13.53 12.46 1.68
CA LYS A 182 -14.36 12.07 2.84
C LYS A 182 -15.85 12.10 2.52
N LYS A 183 -16.32 13.18 1.90
CA LYS A 183 -17.74 13.37 1.57
C LYS A 183 -18.22 12.30 0.58
N GLU A 184 -17.47 12.06 -0.48
CA GLU A 184 -17.88 11.12 -1.53
C GLU A 184 -17.73 9.66 -1.08
N ASN A 185 -16.88 9.39 -0.07
CA ASN A 185 -16.69 8.06 0.50
C ASN A 185 -17.97 7.42 1.05
N SER A 186 -18.94 8.23 1.48
CA SER A 186 -20.25 7.76 1.94
C SER A 186 -21.10 7.12 0.83
N ASN A 187 -20.87 7.49 -0.43
CA ASN A 187 -21.65 6.99 -1.59
C ASN A 187 -20.81 6.10 -2.51
N PHE A 188 -19.51 6.34 -2.57
CA PHE A 188 -18.57 5.65 -3.44
C PHE A 188 -17.34 5.28 -2.63
N GLN A 189 -16.97 4.01 -2.60
CA GLN A 189 -15.74 3.56 -1.97
C GLN A 189 -14.54 4.31 -2.58
N THR A 190 -13.92 5.24 -1.85
CA THR A 190 -12.81 6.07 -2.38
C THR A 190 -11.44 5.42 -2.19
N PHE A 191 -11.30 4.50 -1.24
CA PHE A 191 -10.10 3.69 -1.00
C PHE A 191 -10.44 2.21 -1.01
N TYR A 192 -9.53 1.39 -1.52
CA TYR A 192 -9.65 -0.06 -1.40
C TYR A 192 -9.63 -0.46 0.08
N LYS A 193 -10.35 -1.53 0.40
CA LYS A 193 -10.44 -2.07 1.76
C LYS A 193 -9.17 -2.79 2.16
N THR A 194 -8.49 -3.39 1.19
CA THR A 194 -7.36 -4.29 1.40
C THR A 194 -6.07 -3.78 0.77
N ASP A 195 -6.10 -2.56 0.21
CA ASP A 195 -4.97 -1.88 -0.41
C ASP A 195 -4.84 -0.45 0.12
N HIS A 196 -3.63 0.11 0.06
CA HIS A 196 -3.35 1.46 0.54
C HIS A 196 -3.73 2.54 -0.48
N HIS A 197 -3.93 2.15 -1.74
CA HIS A 197 -4.32 3.06 -2.80
C HIS A 197 -5.82 3.39 -2.78
N TRP A 198 -6.14 4.54 -3.37
CA TRP A 198 -7.51 4.90 -3.72
C TRP A 198 -8.11 3.94 -4.77
N THR A 199 -9.43 3.89 -4.86
CA THR A 199 -10.12 3.29 -6.01
C THR A 199 -10.13 4.27 -7.19
N THR A 200 -10.60 3.82 -8.36
CA THR A 200 -10.85 4.73 -9.49
C THR A 200 -11.88 5.82 -9.17
N TYR A 201 -12.83 5.56 -8.27
CA TYR A 201 -13.74 6.60 -7.77
C TYR A 201 -12.97 7.67 -6.97
N GLY A 202 -12.11 7.25 -6.02
CA GLY A 202 -11.28 8.18 -5.26
C GLY A 202 -10.37 9.02 -6.16
N ALA A 203 -9.69 8.37 -7.11
CA ALA A 203 -8.85 9.04 -8.10
C ALA A 203 -9.66 10.03 -8.96
N TYR A 204 -10.87 9.66 -9.39
CA TYR A 204 -11.76 10.54 -10.16
C TYR A 204 -12.16 11.79 -9.35
N PHE A 205 -12.51 11.64 -8.08
CA PHE A 205 -12.87 12.80 -7.24
C PHE A 205 -11.69 13.72 -6.96
N ALA A 206 -10.49 13.17 -6.77
CA ALA A 206 -9.27 13.96 -6.68
C ALA A 206 -8.96 14.69 -8.00
N TYR A 207 -9.07 13.99 -9.13
CA TYR A 207 -8.93 14.58 -10.47
C TYR A 207 -9.93 15.72 -10.69
N LYS A 208 -11.17 15.59 -10.23
CA LYS A 208 -12.18 16.65 -10.35
C LYS A 208 -11.77 17.92 -9.62
N GLU A 209 -11.22 17.83 -8.41
CA GLU A 209 -10.72 19.00 -7.69
C GLU A 209 -9.47 19.60 -8.35
N TYR A 210 -8.56 18.76 -8.84
CA TYR A 210 -7.42 19.20 -9.64
C TYR A 210 -7.86 19.94 -10.92
N ALA A 211 -8.80 19.38 -11.68
CA ALA A 211 -9.30 19.98 -12.91
C ALA A 211 -9.98 21.34 -12.64
N LYS A 212 -10.77 21.44 -11.56
CA LYS A 212 -11.34 22.72 -11.11
C LYS A 212 -10.26 23.74 -10.77
N SER A 213 -9.23 23.36 -10.01
CA SER A 213 -8.16 24.30 -9.62
C SER A 213 -7.37 24.80 -10.83
N MET A 214 -7.24 23.96 -11.86
CA MET A 214 -6.58 24.30 -13.12
C MET A 214 -7.50 24.97 -14.14
N ASN A 215 -8.78 25.15 -13.81
CA ASN A 215 -9.82 25.64 -14.73
C ASN A 215 -9.91 24.80 -16.04
N PHE A 216 -9.68 23.50 -15.92
CA PHE A 216 -9.82 22.52 -17.00
C PHE A 216 -11.26 22.05 -17.11
N SER A 217 -11.68 21.76 -18.35
CA SER A 217 -12.90 20.98 -18.56
C SER A 217 -12.65 19.54 -18.11
N TYR A 218 -13.63 18.97 -17.40
CA TYR A 218 -13.58 17.59 -16.95
C TYR A 218 -14.91 16.90 -17.24
N HIS A 219 -14.84 15.60 -17.45
CA HIS A 219 -16.00 14.75 -17.66
C HIS A 219 -16.71 14.47 -16.34
N MET A 220 -18.04 14.43 -16.40
CA MET A 220 -18.85 13.94 -15.29
C MET A 220 -18.68 12.43 -15.16
N ILE A 221 -18.93 11.88 -13.99
CA ILE A 221 -18.81 10.44 -13.74
C ILE A 221 -19.73 9.63 -14.68
N THR A 222 -20.87 10.21 -15.04
CA THR A 222 -21.87 9.66 -15.97
C THR A 222 -21.41 9.65 -17.43
N ASP A 223 -20.30 10.33 -17.75
CA ASP A 223 -19.72 10.34 -19.10
C ASP A 223 -18.77 9.16 -19.32
N TYR A 224 -18.48 8.37 -18.28
CA TYR A 224 -17.63 7.19 -18.34
C TYR A 224 -18.46 5.92 -18.40
N ASP A 225 -17.99 4.97 -19.21
CA ASP A 225 -18.43 3.57 -19.16
C ASP A 225 -17.66 2.87 -18.02
N ILE A 226 -18.34 2.61 -16.91
CA ILE A 226 -17.72 2.01 -15.72
C ILE A 226 -17.92 0.49 -15.75
N PHE A 227 -16.83 -0.26 -15.74
CA PHE A 227 -16.87 -1.73 -15.70
C PHE A 227 -16.09 -2.26 -14.51
N GLU A 228 -16.63 -3.29 -13.86
CA GLU A 228 -15.83 -4.17 -13.02
C GLU A 228 -14.86 -4.96 -13.92
N VAL A 229 -13.58 -4.89 -13.62
CA VAL A 229 -12.51 -5.58 -14.37
C VAL A 229 -11.90 -6.73 -13.58
N SER A 230 -12.16 -6.80 -12.26
CA SER A 230 -11.77 -7.91 -11.39
C SER A 230 -12.70 -7.91 -10.18
N SER A 231 -13.10 -9.10 -9.72
CA SER A 231 -13.90 -9.29 -8.49
C SER A 231 -13.12 -9.98 -7.37
N ASN A 232 -11.84 -10.30 -7.60
CA ASN A 232 -11.00 -11.09 -6.71
C ASN A 232 -9.72 -10.33 -6.29
N PHE A 233 -9.84 -9.03 -6.06
CA PHE A 233 -8.71 -8.22 -5.60
C PHE A 233 -8.51 -8.37 -4.10
N LYS A 234 -7.25 -8.52 -3.71
CA LYS A 234 -6.75 -8.44 -2.33
C LYS A 234 -5.41 -7.71 -2.40
N GLY A 235 -5.37 -6.50 -1.87
CA GLY A 235 -4.25 -5.59 -2.00
C GLY A 235 -3.03 -5.94 -1.14
N THR A 236 -2.08 -5.01 -1.11
CA THR A 236 -0.83 -5.16 -0.37
C THR A 236 -1.02 -5.12 1.14
N VAL A 237 -2.03 -4.39 1.63
CA VAL A 237 -2.33 -4.31 3.07
C VAL A 237 -2.85 -5.66 3.56
N TYR A 238 -3.68 -6.34 2.76
CA TYR A 238 -4.07 -7.72 3.02
C TYR A 238 -2.85 -8.63 3.17
N SER A 239 -1.85 -8.51 2.30
CA SER A 239 -0.67 -9.38 2.35
C SER A 239 0.12 -9.26 3.65
N LYS A 240 0.08 -8.10 4.33
CA LYS A 240 0.72 -7.88 5.64
C LYS A 240 0.00 -8.60 6.79
N VAL A 241 -1.32 -8.71 6.71
CA VAL A 241 -2.15 -9.38 7.72
C VAL A 241 -2.28 -10.87 7.43
N ASN A 242 -2.52 -11.18 6.16
CA ASN A 242 -2.84 -12.49 5.61
C ASN A 242 -4.04 -13.19 6.27
N ASP A 243 -5.03 -12.41 6.72
CA ASP A 243 -6.23 -12.94 7.35
C ASP A 243 -7.09 -13.70 6.33
N LEU A 244 -7.16 -15.02 6.50
CA LEU A 244 -7.87 -15.90 5.58
C LEU A 244 -9.38 -15.62 5.48
N THR A 245 -9.94 -14.86 6.42
CA THR A 245 -11.35 -14.47 6.44
C THR A 245 -11.66 -13.19 5.67
N THR A 246 -10.63 -12.42 5.27
CA THR A 246 -10.82 -11.18 4.50
C THR A 246 -11.44 -11.50 3.14
N GLU A 247 -12.55 -10.82 2.82
CA GLU A 247 -13.21 -10.93 1.53
C GLU A 247 -12.38 -10.27 0.42
N SER A 248 -12.57 -10.72 -0.81
CA SER A 248 -12.02 -10.01 -1.96
C SER A 248 -12.89 -8.81 -2.32
N GLU A 249 -12.28 -7.82 -2.95
CA GLU A 249 -12.99 -6.64 -3.46
C GLU A 249 -12.86 -6.50 -4.98
N SER A 250 -13.67 -5.61 -5.54
CA SER A 250 -13.72 -5.37 -6.98
C SER A 250 -12.79 -4.22 -7.39
N ILE A 251 -12.14 -4.38 -8.55
CA ILE A 251 -11.48 -3.27 -9.27
C ILE A 251 -12.44 -2.81 -10.36
N THR A 252 -12.73 -1.51 -10.38
CA THR A 252 -13.53 -0.87 -11.43
C THR A 252 -12.64 0.00 -12.31
N ALA A 253 -12.89 0.03 -13.61
CA ALA A 253 -12.18 0.89 -14.55
C ALA A 253 -13.17 1.83 -15.26
N PHE A 254 -12.75 3.06 -15.51
CA PHE A 254 -13.58 4.13 -16.09
C PHE A 254 -13.15 4.34 -17.53
N TYR A 255 -13.92 3.81 -18.46
CA TYR A 255 -13.59 3.91 -19.87
C TYR A 255 -14.22 5.12 -20.51
N GLN A 256 -13.46 5.76 -21.38
CA GLN A 256 -13.95 6.75 -22.29
C GLN A 256 -13.32 6.50 -23.65
N LYS A 257 -14.10 6.66 -24.73
CA LYS A 257 -13.60 6.49 -26.08
C LYS A 257 -12.57 7.59 -26.38
N GLN A 258 -11.30 7.20 -26.48
CA GLN A 258 -10.19 8.10 -26.79
C GLN A 258 -9.29 7.46 -27.86
N ASN A 259 -8.76 8.28 -28.77
CA ASN A 259 -7.71 7.85 -29.69
C ASN A 259 -6.36 8.25 -29.06
N LEU A 260 -5.73 7.31 -28.36
CA LEU A 260 -4.46 7.55 -27.66
C LEU A 260 -3.39 6.52 -28.06
N THR A 261 -2.14 6.90 -27.87
CA THR A 261 -0.99 6.00 -27.99
C THR A 261 -0.04 6.31 -26.84
N ILE A 262 0.17 5.32 -25.98
CA ILE A 262 1.11 5.35 -24.86
C ILE A 262 2.42 4.76 -25.35
N GLN A 263 3.52 5.50 -25.16
CA GLN A 263 4.87 5.01 -25.43
C GLN A 263 5.53 4.62 -24.12
N TYR A 264 5.87 3.33 -23.99
CA TYR A 264 6.81 2.82 -23.00
C TYR A 264 8.21 2.82 -23.61
N GLN A 265 9.26 2.65 -22.78
CA GLN A 265 10.64 2.62 -23.27
C GLN A 265 10.87 1.62 -24.42
N ASN A 266 10.17 0.48 -24.40
CA ASN A 266 10.36 -0.64 -25.34
C ASN A 266 9.08 -1.12 -26.04
N SER A 267 7.94 -0.45 -25.85
CA SER A 267 6.65 -0.88 -26.42
C SER A 267 5.65 0.28 -26.53
N THR A 268 4.53 0.03 -27.21
CA THR A 268 3.42 0.98 -27.30
C THR A 268 2.10 0.31 -26.92
N SER A 269 1.18 1.07 -26.34
CA SER A 269 -0.19 0.65 -26.02
C SER A 269 -1.19 1.68 -26.52
N ASP A 270 -2.40 1.25 -26.85
CA ASP A 270 -3.55 2.10 -27.17
C ASP A 270 -4.53 2.23 -26.00
N SER A 271 -4.18 1.67 -24.84
CA SER A 271 -5.00 1.63 -23.62
C SER A 271 -4.24 2.20 -22.43
N LEU A 272 -4.92 3.02 -21.62
CA LEU A 272 -4.47 3.50 -20.30
C LEU A 272 -4.39 2.38 -19.25
N TYR A 273 -4.92 1.22 -19.58
CA TYR A 273 -4.99 0.08 -18.68
C TYR A 273 -4.21 -1.12 -19.22
N ASN A 274 -3.45 -1.76 -18.34
CA ASN A 274 -2.72 -2.99 -18.64
C ASN A 274 -3.46 -4.22 -18.10
N LYS A 275 -4.31 -4.80 -18.95
CA LYS A 275 -5.15 -5.97 -18.62
C LYS A 275 -4.36 -7.20 -18.17
N SER A 276 -3.08 -7.32 -18.53
CA SER A 276 -2.27 -8.50 -18.15
C SER A 276 -2.03 -8.61 -16.64
N TYR A 277 -2.16 -7.50 -15.88
CA TYR A 277 -2.03 -7.52 -14.43
C TYR A 277 -3.28 -8.06 -13.72
N LEU A 278 -4.44 -8.11 -14.38
CA LEU A 278 -5.67 -8.64 -13.79
C LEU A 278 -5.58 -10.15 -13.50
N GLU A 279 -4.69 -10.87 -14.20
CA GLU A 279 -4.40 -12.29 -13.99
C GLU A 279 -3.31 -12.53 -12.93
N GLN A 280 -2.69 -11.46 -12.41
CA GLN A 280 -1.59 -11.53 -11.44
C GLN A 280 -2.08 -11.27 -10.01
N LYS A 281 -1.19 -11.45 -9.02
CA LYS A 281 -1.49 -11.08 -7.63
C LYS A 281 -1.55 -9.55 -7.46
N ASP A 282 -0.60 -8.83 -8.04
CA ASP A 282 -0.60 -7.37 -8.09
C ASP A 282 -1.53 -6.85 -9.19
N LYS A 283 -2.84 -6.94 -8.92
CA LYS A 283 -3.86 -6.46 -9.86
C LYS A 283 -3.96 -4.93 -9.91
N TYR A 284 -3.41 -4.21 -8.93
CA TYR A 284 -3.47 -2.75 -8.93
C TYR A 284 -2.59 -2.15 -10.04
N SER A 285 -1.50 -2.83 -10.40
CA SER A 285 -0.69 -2.52 -11.59
C SER A 285 -1.44 -2.59 -12.94
N PHE A 286 -2.75 -2.89 -12.92
CA PHE A 286 -3.67 -2.67 -14.02
C PHE A 286 -3.73 -1.20 -14.48
N PHE A 287 -3.56 -0.25 -13.57
CA PHE A 287 -3.50 1.19 -13.84
C PHE A 287 -2.08 1.63 -14.24
#